data_AF-A0A1I4YKB4-F1
#
_entry.id   AF-A0A1I4YKB4-F1
#
_cell.length_a   1.000
_cell.length_b   1.000
_cell.length_c   1.000
_cell.angle_alpha   90.00
_cell.angle_beta   90.00
_cell.angle_gamma   90.00
#
_symmetry.space_group_name_H-M   'P 1'
#
loop_
_entity.id
_entity.type
_entity.pdbx_description
1 polymer ?
#
loop_
_entity_poly.entity_id
_entity_poly.type
_entity_poly.pdbx_seq_one_letter_code
_entity_poly.pdbx_strand_id
1 'polypeptide(L)'
;MARYRHYDPEQTKMIAVSYGRQLLPGTFEHALSYLIDNEIDLGRFAARFKNDETGAPAYDPAVLLKVVLFAYSRGITSSRTMARAC
;
A
#
# COMPACT_ATOMS: atom_id res chain seq x y z
N MET A 1 -17.38 -0.95 -26.81
CA MET A 1 -17.85 -1.98 -25.85
C MET A 1 -16.81 -2.12 -24.75
N ALA A 2 -17.19 -2.14 -23.48
CA ALA A 2 -16.24 -2.15 -22.36
C ALA A 2 -15.46 -3.48 -22.33
N ARG A 3 -14.14 -3.40 -22.16
CA ARG A 3 -13.23 -4.55 -22.14
C ARG A 3 -13.02 -4.96 -20.68
N TYR A 4 -13.79 -5.94 -20.22
CA TYR A 4 -13.70 -6.44 -18.84
C TYR A 4 -12.44 -7.26 -18.63
N ARG A 5 -11.90 -7.25 -17.40
CA ARG A 5 -10.82 -8.17 -17.01
C ARG A 5 -11.35 -9.60 -17.06
N HIS A 6 -10.49 -10.52 -17.49
CA HIS A 6 -10.79 -11.95 -17.51
C HIS A 6 -11.09 -12.43 -16.09
N TYR A 7 -12.25 -13.07 -15.91
CA TYR A 7 -12.71 -13.66 -14.65
C TYR A 7 -12.97 -15.14 -14.91
N ASP A 8 -12.35 -16.01 -14.12
CA ASP A 8 -12.58 -17.46 -14.16
C ASP A 8 -13.42 -17.85 -12.93
N PRO A 9 -14.71 -18.19 -13.11
CA PRO A 9 -15.59 -18.64 -12.03
C PRO A 9 -15.08 -19.92 -11.34
N GLU A 10 -14.26 -20.72 -12.03
CA GLU A 10 -13.72 -21.99 -11.54
C GLU A 10 -12.36 -21.82 -10.87
N GLN A 11 -11.93 -20.57 -10.59
CA GLN A 11 -10.67 -20.30 -9.93
C GLN A 11 -10.67 -20.83 -8.49
N THR A 12 -10.03 -21.98 -8.31
CA THR A 12 -9.93 -22.70 -7.02
C THR A 12 -8.75 -22.27 -6.15
N LYS A 13 -7.82 -21.46 -6.67
CA LYS A 13 -6.61 -21.04 -5.94
C LYS A 13 -6.62 -19.54 -5.67
N MET A 14 -6.62 -19.21 -4.38
CA MET A 14 -6.24 -17.88 -3.90
C MET A 14 -4.71 -17.85 -3.78
N ILE A 15 -4.03 -17.13 -4.66
CA ILE A 15 -2.58 -16.99 -4.56
C ILE A 15 -2.32 -15.99 -3.43
N ALA A 16 -1.76 -16.46 -2.33
CA ALA A 16 -1.25 -15.58 -1.29
C ALA A 16 -0.09 -14.76 -1.90
N VAL A 17 -0.37 -13.49 -2.16
CA VAL A 17 0.63 -12.55 -2.68
C VAL A 17 1.51 -12.11 -1.52
N SER A 18 2.79 -12.50 -1.56
CA SER A 18 3.80 -11.92 -0.68
C SER A 18 4.24 -10.59 -1.25
N TYR A 19 3.77 -9.49 -0.65
CA TYR A 19 4.12 -8.13 -1.07
C TYR A 19 5.64 -7.93 -1.19
N GLY A 20 6.41 -8.38 -0.19
CA GLY A 20 7.87 -8.28 -0.21
C GLY A 20 8.53 -9.01 -1.40
N ARG A 21 7.95 -10.13 -1.87
CA ARG A 21 8.45 -10.84 -3.06
C ARG A 21 8.05 -10.17 -4.38
N GLN A 22 7.09 -9.24 -4.37
CA GLN A 22 6.67 -8.49 -5.55
C GLN A 22 7.45 -7.18 -5.75
N LEU A 23 8.16 -6.72 -4.73
CA LEU A 23 9.02 -5.53 -4.82
C LEU A 23 10.35 -5.89 -5.49
N LEU A 24 10.34 -5.95 -6.81
CA LEU A 24 11.52 -6.31 -7.59
C LEU A 24 12.57 -5.17 -7.59
N PRO A 25 13.86 -5.47 -7.37
CA PRO A 25 14.93 -4.47 -7.48
C PRO A 25 14.89 -3.72 -8.82
N GLY A 26 15.21 -2.43 -8.77
CA GLY A 26 15.19 -1.55 -9.95
C GLY A 26 13.81 -0.99 -10.31
N THR A 27 12.74 -1.36 -9.61
CA THR A 27 11.43 -0.72 -9.75
C THR A 27 11.29 0.49 -8.82
N PHE A 28 10.37 1.38 -9.18
CA PHE A 28 10.01 2.52 -8.33
C PHE A 28 9.44 2.04 -6.99
N GLU A 29 8.59 1.02 -7.01
CA GLU A 29 7.95 0.46 -5.82
C GLU A 29 8.97 -0.10 -4.83
N HIS A 30 10.03 -0.74 -5.34
CA HIS A 30 11.13 -1.23 -4.51
C HIS A 30 11.92 -0.09 -3.87
N ALA A 31 12.30 0.93 -4.66
CA ALA A 31 13.01 2.10 -4.15
C ALA A 31 12.16 2.86 -3.11
N LEU A 32 10.88 3.05 -3.38
CA LEU A 32 9.94 3.67 -2.45
C LEU A 32 9.87 2.88 -1.14
N SER A 33 9.66 1.56 -1.20
CA SER A 33 9.59 0.75 0.03
C SER A 33 10.89 0.82 0.82
N TYR A 34 12.04 0.70 0.16
CA TYR A 34 13.34 0.78 0.81
C TYR A 34 13.53 2.11 1.55
N LEU A 35 13.23 3.23 0.89
CA LEU A 35 13.37 4.56 1.49
C LEU A 35 12.46 4.73 2.71
N ILE A 36 11.18 4.35 2.60
CA ILE A 36 10.24 4.48 3.71
C ILE A 36 10.64 3.59 4.89
N ASP A 37 11.13 2.37 4.63
CA ASP A 37 11.42 1.39 5.68
C ASP A 37 12.78 1.62 6.36
N ASN A 38 13.76 2.20 5.66
CA ASN A 38 15.15 2.25 6.14
C ASN A 38 15.69 3.68 6.31
N GLU A 39 15.22 4.64 5.52
CA GLU A 39 15.85 5.98 5.44
C GLU A 39 15.01 7.08 6.08
N ILE A 40 13.73 6.83 6.38
CA ILE A 40 12.82 7.84 6.94
C ILE A 40 12.41 7.46 8.37
N ASP A 41 12.69 8.35 9.31
CA ASP A 41 12.21 8.21 10.70
C ASP A 41 10.72 8.55 10.80
N LEU A 42 9.91 7.52 11.03
CA LEU A 42 8.46 7.62 11.23
C LEU A 42 8.05 7.66 12.71
N GLY A 43 9.00 7.72 13.64
CA GLY A 43 8.73 7.69 15.09
C GLY A 43 7.76 8.78 15.55
N ARG A 44 7.79 9.96 14.92
CA ARG A 44 6.84 11.04 15.20
C ARG A 44 5.39 10.73 14.80
N PHE A 45 5.19 9.94 13.74
CA PHE A 45 3.84 9.51 13.34
C PHE A 45 3.33 8.47 14.33
N ALA A 46 4.16 7.48 14.67
CA ALA A 46 3.81 6.44 15.64
C ALA A 46 3.45 7.03 17.00
N ALA A 47 4.25 7.96 17.52
CA ALA A 47 4.03 8.61 18.82
C ALA A 47 2.72 9.41 18.94
N ARG A 48 2.07 9.72 17.82
CA ARG A 48 0.80 10.46 17.79
C ARG A 48 -0.41 9.54 18.00
N PHE A 49 -0.29 8.25 17.72
CA PHE A 49 -1.35 7.28 17.94
C PHE A 49 -1.39 6.87 19.41
N LYS A 50 -2.60 6.82 19.98
CA LYS A 50 -2.88 6.44 21.38
C LYS A 50 -4.10 5.52 21.40
N ASN A 51 -3.98 4.35 20.78
CA ASN A 51 -5.06 3.39 20.62
C ASN A 51 -4.67 1.97 21.08
N ASP A 52 -3.75 1.87 22.04
CA ASP A 52 -3.27 0.60 22.58
C ASP A 52 -4.38 -0.20 23.27
N GLU A 53 -5.33 0.49 23.91
CA GLU A 53 -6.40 -0.13 24.72
C GLU A 53 -7.82 0.13 24.18
N THR A 54 -7.98 1.01 23.18
CA THR A 54 -9.31 1.46 22.73
C THR A 54 -9.36 1.73 21.23
N GLY A 55 -10.51 1.45 20.61
CA GLY A 55 -10.78 1.80 19.21
C GLY A 55 -10.31 0.74 18.21
N ALA A 56 -10.36 1.11 16.92
CA ALA A 56 -9.85 0.25 15.85
C ALA A 56 -8.30 0.32 15.80
N PRO A 57 -7.62 -0.79 15.45
CA PRO A 57 -6.19 -0.77 15.20
C PRO A 57 -5.81 0.30 14.17
N ALA A 58 -4.70 0.99 14.43
CA ALA A 58 -4.19 1.98 13.49
C ALA A 58 -3.46 1.26 12.35
N TYR A 59 -3.53 1.84 11.16
CA TYR A 59 -2.65 1.44 10.07
C TYR A 59 -1.22 1.90 10.37
N ASP A 60 -0.25 1.06 10.03
CA ASP A 60 1.16 1.41 10.10
C ASP A 60 1.44 2.65 9.21
N PRO A 61 2.05 3.73 9.75
CA PRO A 61 2.41 4.90 8.97
C PRO A 61 3.27 4.60 7.74
N ALA A 62 4.16 3.60 7.79
CA ALA A 62 4.99 3.21 6.66
C ALA A 62 4.14 2.68 5.51
N VAL A 63 3.14 1.84 5.81
CA VAL A 63 2.22 1.28 4.81
C VAL A 63 1.42 2.40 4.14
N LEU A 64 0.82 3.29 4.95
CA LEU A 64 0.03 4.40 4.41
C LEU A 64 0.87 5.31 3.52
N LEU A 65 2.10 5.63 3.93
CA LEU A 65 2.97 6.53 3.18
C LEU A 65 3.39 5.91 1.83
N LYS A 66 3.70 4.61 1.79
CA LYS A 66 3.96 3.90 0.54
C LYS A 66 2.76 3.97 -0.42
N VAL A 67 1.54 3.75 0.09
CA VAL A 67 0.31 3.81 -0.74
C VAL A 67 0.09 5.22 -1.29
N VAL A 68 0.20 6.25 -0.46
CA VAL A 68 -0.02 7.65 -0.87
C VAL A 68 1.01 8.10 -1.88
N LEU A 69 2.29 7.86 -1.64
CA LEU A 69 3.37 8.28 -2.54
C LEU A 69 3.33 7.50 -3.86
N PHE A 70 2.98 6.22 -3.81
CA PHE A 70 2.76 5.42 -5.02
C PHE A 70 1.57 5.97 -5.83
N ALA A 71 0.46 6.31 -5.18
CA ALA A 71 -0.68 6.91 -5.88
C ALA A 71 -0.31 8.26 -6.53
N TYR A 72 0.47 9.10 -5.82
CA TYR A 72 0.97 10.37 -6.35
C TYR A 72 1.87 10.17 -7.58
N SER A 73 2.76 9.17 -7.58
CA SER A 73 3.59 8.87 -8.76
C SER A 73 2.76 8.40 -9.97
N ARG A 74 1.55 7.89 -9.72
CA ARG A 74 0.56 7.53 -10.75
C ARG A 74 -0.40 8.68 -11.10
N GLY A 75 -0.20 9.88 -10.56
CA GLY A 75 -1.06 11.05 -10.80
C GLY A 75 -2.40 11.01 -10.05
N ILE A 76 -2.59 10.08 -9.12
CA ILE A 76 -3.81 9.97 -8.32
C ILE A 76 -3.63 10.76 -7.03
N THR A 77 -4.23 11.95 -6.93
CA THR A 77 -4.07 12.85 -5.77
C THR A 77 -5.24 12.82 -4.79
N SER A 78 -6.42 12.35 -5.24
CA SER A 78 -7.63 12.26 -4.42
C SER A 78 -7.66 10.97 -3.60
N SER A 79 -7.82 11.06 -2.29
CA SER A 79 -7.94 9.91 -1.38
C SER A 79 -9.11 8.99 -1.74
N ARG A 80 -10.22 9.55 -2.23
CA ARG A 80 -11.36 8.76 -2.74
C ARG A 80 -11.01 7.98 -4.00
N THR A 81 -10.17 8.55 -4.87
CA THR A 81 -9.72 7.85 -6.08
C THR A 81 -8.68 6.78 -5.72
N MET A 82 -7.80 7.04 -4.76
CA MET A 82 -6.87 6.03 -4.23
C MET A 82 -7.64 4.82 -3.68
N ALA A 83 -8.63 5.06 -2.81
CA ALA A 83 -9.44 4.00 -2.23
C ALA A 83 -10.22 3.17 -3.27
N ARG A 84 -10.57 3.75 -4.42
CA ARG A 84 -11.21 3.03 -5.53
C ARG A 84 -10.24 2.24 -6.40
N ALA A 85 -8.95 2.51 -6.30
CA ALA A 85 -7.89 1.85 -7.07
C ALA A 85 -7.30 0.64 -6.33
N CYS A 86 -7.59 0.51 -5.03
CA CYS A 86 -7.30 -0.65 -4.20
C CYS A 86 -8.46 -1.65 -4.26
#